data_AF-A0A0Q4ILF6-F1
#
_entry.id   AF-A0A0Q4ILF6-F1
#
_cell.length_a   1.000
_cell.length_b   1.000
_cell.length_c   1.000
_cell.angle_alpha   90.00
_cell.angle_beta   90.00
_cell.angle_gamma   90.00
#
_symmetry.space_group_name_H-M   'P 1'
#
loop_
_entity.id
_entity.type
_entity.pdbx_description
1 polymer ?
#
loop_
_entity_poly.entity_id
_entity_poly.type
_entity_poly.pdbx_seq_one_letter_code
_entity_poly.pdbx_strand_id
1 'polypeptide(L)'
;MIPALLTALVEGWAAAAAGLPGWRILLLALAAFALVAWGWFAIQGLGYLWQRPDRREVLRALRLQRSQHGFNHAAWNRFDRDAGLLRQVMAERALLPVEAELLRQAAEVERFERVAEVLPGFSRAAAHWYDIASQGHSGLPNATPVPSAAALEEARRELPQREWSEADAQAATHYLAVRKRLLSDRAAVERERTAALRKLSAPPPSGPAED
;
A
#
# COMPACT_ATOMS: atom_id res chain seq x y z
N MET A 1 10.83 -14.78 -32.49
CA MET A 1 9.68 -15.13 -31.62
C MET A 1 9.31 -16.60 -31.71
N ILE A 2 9.04 -17.16 -32.89
CA ILE A 2 8.71 -18.59 -33.09
C ILE A 2 9.72 -19.56 -32.40
N PRO A 3 11.05 -19.34 -32.45
CA PRO A 3 12.01 -20.25 -31.81
C PRO A 3 11.89 -20.29 -30.28
N ALA A 4 11.78 -19.13 -29.62
CA ALA A 4 11.66 -19.04 -28.16
C ALA A 4 10.38 -19.68 -27.64
N LEU A 5 9.29 -19.59 -28.41
CA LEU A 5 8.00 -20.19 -28.09
C LEU A 5 8.08 -21.73 -28.17
N LEU A 6 8.78 -22.26 -29.18
CA LEU A 6 9.01 -23.70 -29.32
C LEU A 6 9.92 -24.24 -28.21
N THR A 7 11.00 -23.54 -27.85
CA THR A 7 11.88 -23.94 -26.74
C THR A 7 11.13 -23.97 -25.41
N ALA A 8 10.31 -22.95 -25.12
CA ALA A 8 9.50 -22.90 -23.90
C ALA A 8 8.45 -24.01 -23.84
N LEU A 9 7.84 -24.37 -24.97
CA LEU A 9 6.90 -25.49 -25.09
C LEU A 9 7.58 -26.84 -24.85
N VAL A 10 8.76 -27.06 -25.44
CA VAL A 10 9.53 -28.30 -25.30
C VAL A 10 10.04 -28.48 -23.86
N GLU A 11 10.57 -27.42 -23.24
CA GLU A 11 11.02 -27.48 -21.85
C GLU A 11 9.86 -27.62 -20.86
N GLY A 12 8.73 -26.95 -21.12
CA GLY A 12 7.50 -27.13 -20.33
C GLY A 12 6.97 -28.57 -20.40
N TRP A 13 7.01 -29.20 -21.58
CA TRP A 13 6.65 -30.60 -21.76
C TRP A 13 7.62 -31.56 -21.07
N ALA A 14 8.93 -31.32 -21.16
CA ALA A 14 9.93 -32.14 -20.49
C ALA A 14 9.81 -32.06 -18.96
N ALA A 15 9.55 -30.87 -18.41
CA ALA A 15 9.34 -30.66 -16.98
C ALA A 15 8.03 -31.29 -16.46
N ALA A 16 6.97 -31.29 -17.28
CA ALA A 16 5.72 -31.98 -16.99
C ALA A 16 5.88 -33.50 -16.99
N ALA A 17 6.62 -34.04 -17.97
CA ALA A 17 6.94 -35.47 -18.04
C ALA A 17 7.81 -35.94 -16.85
N ALA A 18 8.59 -35.03 -16.24
CA ALA A 18 9.38 -35.29 -15.04
C ALA A 18 8.58 -35.19 -13.71
N GLY A 19 7.27 -34.94 -13.76
CA GLY A 19 6.40 -34.93 -12.57
C GLY A 19 6.58 -33.71 -11.67
N LEU A 20 7.10 -32.60 -12.19
CA LEU A 20 7.32 -31.39 -11.40
C LEU A 20 5.99 -30.67 -11.07
N PRO A 21 5.91 -29.95 -9.93
CA PRO A 21 4.74 -29.14 -9.61
C PRO A 21 4.52 -28.05 -10.65
N GLY A 22 3.25 -27.75 -10.98
CA GLY A 22 2.86 -26.83 -12.07
C GLY A 22 3.52 -25.45 -12.03
N TRP A 23 3.76 -24.89 -10.85
CA TRP A 23 4.44 -23.59 -10.71
C TRP A 23 5.92 -23.65 -11.12
N ARG A 24 6.61 -24.78 -10.93
CA ARG A 24 8.00 -24.98 -11.38
C ARG A 24 8.09 -25.15 -12.89
N ILE A 25 7.12 -25.83 -13.49
CA ILE A 25 7.01 -25.97 -14.94
C ILE A 25 6.86 -24.59 -15.59
N LEU A 26 6.00 -23.74 -15.03
CA LEU A 26 5.78 -22.38 -15.50
C LEU A 26 7.06 -21.52 -15.40
N LEU A 27 7.78 -21.61 -14.28
CA LEU A 27 9.04 -20.88 -14.08
C LEU A 27 10.14 -21.33 -15.05
N LEU A 28 10.28 -22.63 -15.30
CA LEU A 28 11.26 -23.16 -16.24
C LEU A 28 10.94 -22.75 -17.68
N ALA A 29 9.66 -22.86 -18.09
CA ALA A 29 9.23 -22.41 -19.41
C ALA A 29 9.45 -20.90 -19.62
N LEU A 30 9.20 -20.08 -18.59
CA LEU A 30 9.49 -18.64 -18.61
C LEU A 30 10.99 -18.35 -18.69
N ALA A 31 11.82 -19.09 -17.94
CA ALA A 31 13.26 -18.93 -17.96
C ALA A 31 13.84 -19.30 -19.34
N ALA A 32 13.40 -20.42 -19.92
CA ALA A 32 13.77 -20.85 -21.26
C ALA A 32 13.41 -19.81 -22.32
N PHE A 33 12.16 -19.32 -22.27
CA PHE A 33 11.69 -18.27 -23.15
C PHE A 33 12.55 -17.00 -23.03
N ALA A 34 12.80 -16.56 -21.80
CA ALA A 34 13.61 -15.37 -21.54
C ALA A 34 15.03 -15.53 -22.10
N LEU A 35 15.65 -16.69 -21.94
CA LEU A 35 17.03 -16.95 -22.36
C LEU A 35 17.17 -16.97 -23.89
N VAL A 36 16.25 -17.62 -24.60
CA VAL A 36 16.25 -17.62 -26.08
C VAL A 36 15.86 -16.25 -26.65
N ALA A 37 14.90 -15.57 -26.03
CA ALA A 37 14.52 -14.21 -26.44
C ALA A 37 15.68 -13.22 -26.27
N TRP A 38 16.41 -13.29 -25.15
CA TRP A 38 17.60 -12.47 -24.92
C TRP A 38 18.75 -12.82 -25.86
N GLY A 39 19.03 -14.11 -26.08
CA GLY A 39 20.08 -14.55 -27.00
C GLY A 39 19.83 -14.07 -28.43
N TRP A 40 18.58 -14.17 -28.90
CA TRP A 40 18.17 -13.64 -30.20
C TRP A 40 18.31 -12.11 -30.28
N PHE A 41 17.89 -11.40 -29.23
CA PHE A 41 18.01 -9.95 -29.14
C PHE A 41 19.48 -9.50 -29.17
N ALA A 42 20.37 -10.20 -28.47
CA ALA A 42 21.81 -9.91 -28.46
C ALA A 42 22.45 -10.12 -29.84
N ILE A 43 22.09 -11.21 -30.54
CA ILE A 43 22.58 -11.50 -31.91
C ILE A 43 22.10 -10.42 -32.89
N GLN A 44 20.82 -10.02 -32.81
CA GLN A 44 20.31 -8.92 -33.63
C GLN A 44 20.99 -7.58 -33.30
N GLY A 45 21.24 -7.31 -32.02
CA GLY A 45 21.98 -6.12 -31.59
C GLY A 45 23.42 -6.07 -32.12
N LEU A 46 24.13 -7.20 -32.10
CA LEU A 46 25.47 -7.33 -32.68
C LEU A 46 25.47 -7.16 -34.21
N GLY A 47 24.50 -7.77 -34.90
CA GLY A 47 24.34 -7.61 -36.35
C GLY A 47 24.02 -6.17 -36.75
N TYR A 48 23.19 -5.48 -35.96
CA TYR A 48 22.85 -4.07 -36.16
C TYR A 48 24.05 -3.13 -35.94
N LEU A 49 24.90 -3.40 -34.95
CA LEU A 49 26.14 -2.65 -34.72
C LEU A 49 27.17 -2.83 -35.85
N TRP A 50 27.20 -4.01 -36.48
CA TRP A 50 28.09 -4.30 -37.62
C TRP A 50 27.69 -3.58 -38.91
N GLN A 51 26.41 -3.21 -39.07
CA GLN A 51 25.89 -2.61 -40.31
C GLN A 51 26.12 -1.09 -40.47
N ARG A 52 26.84 -0.42 -39.56
CA ARG A 52 27.01 1.06 -39.56
C ARG A 52 25.64 1.77 -39.73
N PRO A 53 24.81 1.77 -38.67
CA PRO A 53 23.43 2.23 -38.76
C PRO A 53 23.34 3.69 -39.20
N ASP A 54 22.41 3.94 -40.12
CA ASP A 54 22.24 5.25 -40.74
C ASP A 54 21.70 6.26 -39.71
N ARG A 55 22.10 7.54 -39.80
CA ARG A 55 21.73 8.57 -38.79
C ARG A 55 20.22 8.66 -38.53
N ARG A 56 19.41 8.38 -39.55
CA ARG A 56 17.94 8.40 -39.49
C ARG A 56 17.38 7.22 -38.69
N GLU A 57 18.00 6.05 -38.77
CA GLU A 57 17.57 4.85 -38.04
C GLU A 57 17.88 4.96 -36.55
N VAL A 58 19.05 5.50 -36.20
CA VAL A 58 19.43 5.79 -34.80
C VAL A 58 18.47 6.80 -34.16
N LEU A 59 18.12 7.88 -34.87
CA LEU A 59 17.15 8.86 -34.37
C LEU A 59 15.73 8.27 -34.23
N ARG A 60 15.34 7.35 -35.12
CA ARG A 60 14.05 6.64 -35.04
C ARG A 60 14.02 5.70 -33.83
N ALA A 61 15.10 4.95 -33.59
CA ALA A 61 15.25 4.09 -32.42
C ALA A 61 15.25 4.88 -31.11
N LEU A 62 15.96 6.01 -31.05
CA LEU A 62 15.95 6.90 -29.86
C LEU A 62 14.57 7.51 -29.58
N ARG A 63 13.82 7.88 -30.63
CA ARG A 63 12.42 8.33 -30.47
C ARG A 63 11.53 7.20 -29.97
N LEU A 64 11.69 5.99 -30.51
CA LEU A 64 10.95 4.80 -30.08
C LEU A 64 11.28 4.42 -28.62
N GLN A 65 12.55 4.54 -28.22
CA GLN A 65 12.99 4.29 -26.85
C GLN A 65 12.43 5.33 -25.89
N ARG A 66 12.39 6.61 -26.27
CA ARG A 66 11.74 7.66 -25.44
C ARG A 66 10.24 7.46 -25.33
N SER A 67 9.55 7.08 -26.40
CA SER A 67 8.11 6.81 -26.35
C SER A 67 7.79 5.57 -25.52
N GLN A 68 8.58 4.49 -25.64
CA GLN A 68 8.48 3.32 -24.77
C GLN A 68 8.79 3.64 -23.31
N HIS A 69 9.80 4.47 -23.05
CA HIS A 69 10.14 4.89 -21.69
C HIS A 69 9.01 5.72 -21.07
N GLY A 70 8.44 6.67 -21.81
CA GLY A 70 7.27 7.45 -21.37
C GLY A 70 6.02 6.59 -21.14
N PHE A 71 5.74 5.64 -22.05
CA PHE A 71 4.65 4.68 -21.91
C PHE A 71 4.83 3.79 -20.69
N ASN A 72 6.03 3.21 -20.50
CA ASN A 72 6.34 2.36 -19.36
C ASN A 72 6.22 3.14 -18.05
N HIS A 73 6.76 4.36 -17.97
CA HIS A 73 6.59 5.21 -16.78
C HIS A 73 5.12 5.53 -16.48
N ALA A 74 4.32 5.85 -17.50
CA ALA A 74 2.90 6.10 -17.33
C ALA A 74 2.14 4.84 -16.87
N ALA A 75 2.48 3.68 -17.43
CA ALA A 75 1.91 2.39 -17.05
C ALA A 75 2.29 2.00 -15.62
N TRP A 76 3.57 2.09 -15.24
CA TRP A 76 4.03 1.83 -13.86
C TRP A 76 3.37 2.76 -12.85
N ASN A 77 3.28 4.06 -13.15
CA ASN A 77 2.58 5.01 -12.29
C ASN A 77 1.07 4.69 -12.16
N ARG A 78 0.46 4.06 -13.17
CA ARG A 78 -0.92 3.58 -13.07
C ARG A 78 -1.01 2.34 -12.19
N PHE A 79 -0.14 1.34 -12.41
CA PHE A 79 -0.06 0.15 -11.57
C PHE A 79 0.19 0.48 -10.09
N ASP A 80 1.11 1.39 -9.78
CA ASP A 80 1.39 1.81 -8.40
C ASP A 80 0.19 2.51 -7.76
N ARG A 81 -0.54 3.33 -8.53
CA ARG A 81 -1.79 3.94 -8.06
C ARG A 81 -2.87 2.89 -7.80
N ASP A 82 -3.06 1.95 -8.71
CA ASP A 82 -4.07 0.90 -8.58
C ASP A 82 -3.72 -0.05 -7.41
N ALA A 83 -2.45 -0.41 -7.24
CA ALA A 83 -1.97 -1.18 -6.09
C ALA A 83 -2.12 -0.42 -4.77
N GLY A 84 -1.90 0.91 -4.77
CA GLY A 84 -2.17 1.78 -3.63
C GLY A 84 -3.65 1.79 -3.25
N LEU A 85 -4.54 1.97 -4.23
CA LEU A 85 -5.99 1.94 -4.02
C LEU A 85 -6.46 0.57 -3.51
N LEU A 86 -5.91 -0.53 -4.02
CA LEU A 86 -6.24 -1.87 -3.56
C LEU A 86 -5.84 -2.09 -2.09
N ARG A 87 -4.63 -1.67 -1.69
CA ARG A 87 -4.20 -1.71 -0.28
C ARG A 87 -5.11 -0.88 0.62
N GLN A 88 -5.47 0.32 0.18
CA GLN A 88 -6.39 1.19 0.90
C GLN A 88 -7.75 0.49 1.08
N VAL A 89 -8.36 -0.04 0.01
CA VAL A 89 -9.66 -0.73 0.10
C VAL A 89 -9.61 -1.95 1.03
N MET A 90 -8.53 -2.74 1.00
CA MET A 90 -8.36 -3.88 1.90
C MET A 90 -8.24 -3.45 3.36
N ALA A 91 -7.44 -2.41 3.64
CA ALA A 91 -7.29 -1.85 4.98
C ALA A 91 -8.63 -1.30 5.50
N GLU A 92 -9.37 -0.56 4.68
CA GLU A 92 -10.67 0.03 5.03
C GLU A 92 -11.72 -1.02 5.42
N ARG A 93 -11.75 -2.16 4.72
CA ARG A 93 -12.62 -3.28 5.09
C ARG A 93 -12.24 -3.89 6.44
N ALA A 94 -10.95 -3.96 6.75
CA ALA A 94 -10.45 -4.46 8.03
C ALA A 94 -10.64 -3.45 9.18
N LEU A 95 -10.67 -2.15 8.88
CA LEU A 95 -10.87 -1.09 9.87
C LEU A 95 -12.27 -1.07 10.47
N LEU A 96 -13.33 -1.35 9.70
CA LEU A 96 -14.72 -1.30 10.18
C LEU A 96 -14.98 -2.03 11.51
N PRO A 97 -14.66 -3.33 11.67
CA PRO A 97 -14.87 -4.02 12.94
C PRO A 97 -13.96 -3.50 14.06
N VAL A 98 -12.76 -3.03 13.73
CA VAL A 98 -11.81 -2.50 14.71
C VAL A 98 -12.23 -1.13 15.23
N GLU A 99 -12.82 -0.28 14.38
CA GLU A 99 -13.41 0.98 14.80
C GLU A 99 -14.60 0.78 15.72
N ALA A 100 -15.45 -0.22 15.47
CA ALA A 100 -16.56 -0.55 16.35
C ALA A 100 -16.06 -0.99 17.74
N GLU A 101 -15.04 -1.86 17.79
CA GLU A 101 -14.42 -2.29 19.04
C GLU A 101 -13.74 -1.13 19.77
N LEU A 102 -13.02 -0.27 19.04
CA LEU A 102 -12.37 0.91 19.59
C LEU A 102 -13.38 1.86 20.24
N LEU A 103 -14.52 2.09 19.59
CA LEU A 103 -15.62 2.89 20.13
C LEU A 103 -16.25 2.23 21.36
N ARG A 104 -16.41 0.90 21.37
CA ARG A 104 -16.91 0.15 22.52
C ARG A 104 -15.99 0.32 23.73
N GLN A 105 -14.68 0.15 23.53
CA GLN A 105 -13.67 0.33 24.58
C GLN A 105 -13.59 1.79 25.04
N ALA A 106 -13.68 2.76 24.12
CA ALA A 106 -13.73 4.17 24.47
C ALA A 106 -14.94 4.51 25.34
N ALA A 107 -16.13 3.99 25.01
CA ALA A 107 -17.34 4.19 25.79
C ALA A 107 -17.24 3.58 27.20
N GLU A 108 -16.49 2.49 27.36
CA GLU A 108 -16.22 1.88 28.67
C GLU A 108 -15.30 2.75 29.52
N VAL A 109 -14.22 3.28 28.93
CA VAL A 109 -13.29 4.20 29.60
C VAL A 109 -13.96 5.54 29.94
N GLU A 110 -14.85 6.05 29.08
CA GLU A 110 -15.58 7.32 29.25
C GLU A 110 -16.63 7.30 30.36
N ARG A 111 -16.93 6.13 30.96
CA ARG A 111 -17.67 6.08 32.24
C ARG A 111 -16.86 6.64 33.39
N PHE A 112 -15.54 6.68 33.23
CA PHE A 112 -14.57 7.14 34.22
C PHE A 112 -14.64 6.40 35.56
N GLU A 113 -15.31 5.28 35.71
CA GLU A 113 -15.45 4.62 37.02
C GLU A 113 -14.17 3.93 37.49
N ARG A 114 -13.50 3.17 36.61
CA ARG A 114 -12.31 2.34 36.91
C ARG A 114 -11.30 2.39 35.76
N VAL A 115 -10.85 3.60 35.45
CA VAL A 115 -10.11 3.89 34.21
C VAL A 115 -8.83 3.09 34.10
N ALA A 116 -8.06 2.95 35.19
CA ALA A 116 -6.82 2.18 35.18
C ALA A 116 -7.04 0.69 34.85
N GLU A 117 -8.19 0.12 35.24
CA GLU A 117 -8.54 -1.28 34.98
C GLU A 117 -8.93 -1.49 33.51
N VAL A 118 -9.69 -0.57 32.92
CA VAL A 118 -10.26 -0.73 31.56
C VAL A 118 -9.36 -0.17 30.45
N LEU A 119 -8.47 0.79 30.76
CA LEU A 119 -7.57 1.43 29.79
C LEU A 119 -6.76 0.44 28.92
N PRO A 120 -6.23 -0.68 29.43
CA PRO A 120 -5.52 -1.65 28.59
C PRO A 120 -6.36 -2.20 27.43
N GLY A 121 -7.69 -2.31 27.59
CA GLY A 121 -8.60 -2.70 26.53
C GLY A 121 -8.61 -1.69 25.38
N PHE A 122 -8.82 -0.42 25.70
CA PHE A 122 -8.73 0.69 24.74
C PHE A 122 -7.36 0.80 24.08
N SER A 123 -6.27 0.71 24.84
CA SER A 123 -4.91 0.81 24.30
C SER A 123 -4.61 -0.28 23.26
N ARG A 124 -5.08 -1.52 23.49
CA ARG A 124 -4.97 -2.61 22.51
C ARG A 124 -5.79 -2.35 21.26
N ALA A 125 -7.04 -1.89 21.42
CA ALA A 125 -7.90 -1.56 20.28
C ALA A 125 -7.30 -0.41 19.44
N ALA A 126 -6.75 0.62 20.09
CA ALA A 126 -6.08 1.73 19.42
C ALA A 126 -4.82 1.27 18.68
N ALA A 127 -4.00 0.42 19.30
CA ALA A 127 -2.81 -0.13 18.65
C ALA A 127 -3.17 -0.96 17.41
N HIS A 128 -4.20 -1.79 17.50
CA HIS A 128 -4.69 -2.58 16.37
C HIS A 128 -5.26 -1.70 15.26
N TRP A 129 -5.95 -0.61 15.61
CA TRP A 129 -6.41 0.38 14.63
C TRP A 129 -5.24 1.01 13.87
N TYR A 130 -4.17 1.45 14.56
CA TYR A 130 -2.98 2.03 13.92
C TYR A 130 -2.24 1.02 13.03
N ASP A 131 -2.12 -0.23 13.49
CA ASP A 131 -1.48 -1.30 12.70
C ASP A 131 -2.16 -1.48 11.34
N ILE A 132 -3.49 -1.59 11.31
CA ILE A 132 -4.25 -1.70 10.05
C ILE A 132 -4.21 -0.39 9.26
N ALA A 133 -4.44 0.75 9.92
CA ALA A 133 -4.53 2.04 9.24
C ALA A 133 -3.21 2.41 8.55
N SER A 134 -2.06 2.12 9.16
CA SER A 134 -0.74 2.37 8.57
C SER A 134 -0.47 1.59 7.27
N GLN A 135 -1.14 0.45 7.07
CA GLN A 135 -1.01 -0.36 5.84
C GLN A 135 -1.73 0.28 4.64
N GLY A 136 -2.78 1.08 4.90
CA GLY A 136 -3.58 1.77 3.88
C GLY A 136 -3.28 3.26 3.74
N HIS A 137 -2.74 3.89 4.79
CA HIS A 137 -2.58 5.35 4.91
C HIS A 137 -1.14 5.72 5.29
N SER A 138 -0.38 6.23 4.31
CA SER A 138 1.06 6.47 4.44
C SER A 138 1.48 7.54 5.45
N GLY A 139 0.54 8.35 5.96
CA GLY A 139 0.79 9.40 6.95
C GLY A 139 0.72 8.95 8.41
N LEU A 140 0.34 7.69 8.67
CA LEU A 140 0.10 7.18 10.02
C LEU A 140 1.27 6.36 10.56
N PRO A 141 1.53 6.42 11.88
CA PRO A 141 2.50 5.55 12.52
C PRO A 141 1.96 4.12 12.63
N ASN A 142 2.87 3.13 12.60
CA ASN A 142 2.54 1.69 12.73
C ASN A 142 2.15 1.26 14.15
N ALA A 143 2.10 2.19 15.10
CA ALA A 143 1.74 1.95 16.49
C ALA A 143 1.13 3.21 17.10
N THR A 144 0.35 3.04 18.18
CA THR A 144 -0.18 4.17 18.94
C THR A 144 0.97 5.07 19.40
N PRO A 145 1.00 6.34 18.96
CA PRO A 145 2.08 7.25 19.33
C PRO A 145 1.99 7.61 20.81
N VAL A 146 3.15 7.67 21.48
CA VAL A 146 3.24 8.12 22.87
C VAL A 146 2.85 9.60 22.96
N PRO A 147 1.92 9.99 23.86
CA PRO A 147 1.54 11.38 24.03
C PRO A 147 2.72 12.26 24.47
N SER A 148 2.79 13.49 23.94
CA SER A 148 3.78 14.47 24.39
C SER A 148 3.42 15.02 25.78
N ALA A 149 4.42 15.55 26.50
CA ALA A 149 4.18 16.20 27.80
C ALA A 149 3.13 17.31 27.73
N ALA A 150 3.14 18.13 26.66
CA ALA A 150 2.15 19.16 26.44
C ALA A 150 0.73 18.59 26.24
N ALA A 151 0.60 17.48 25.50
CA ALA A 151 -0.69 16.82 25.31
C ALA A 151 -1.23 16.20 26.61
N LEU A 152 -0.35 15.66 27.46
CA LEU A 152 -0.72 15.17 28.78
C LEU A 152 -1.13 16.30 29.73
N GLU A 153 -0.45 17.44 29.68
CA GLU A 153 -0.82 18.60 30.49
C GLU A 153 -2.19 19.17 30.08
N GLU A 154 -2.44 19.28 28.77
CA GLU A 154 -3.74 19.69 28.25
C GLU A 154 -4.85 18.71 28.64
N ALA A 155 -4.62 17.40 28.44
CA ALA A 155 -5.56 16.35 28.82
C ALA A 155 -5.86 16.35 30.32
N ARG A 156 -4.88 16.67 31.17
CA ARG A 156 -5.07 16.77 32.63
C ARG A 156 -6.04 17.89 32.99
N ARG A 157 -6.04 19.00 32.25
CA ARG A 157 -6.98 20.12 32.47
C ARG A 157 -8.41 19.78 32.02
N GLU A 158 -8.56 18.82 31.12
CA GLU A 158 -9.85 18.33 30.61
C GLU A 158 -10.48 17.23 31.51
N LEU A 159 -9.80 16.82 32.60
CA LEU A 159 -10.34 15.81 33.50
C LEU A 159 -11.64 16.27 34.19
N PRO A 160 -12.64 15.39 34.31
CA PRO A 160 -13.84 15.66 35.12
C PRO A 160 -13.49 16.05 36.57
N GLN A 161 -14.17 17.08 37.08
CA GLN A 161 -14.02 17.53 38.47
C GLN A 161 -14.67 16.51 39.42
N ARG A 162 -13.83 15.65 40.02
CA ARG A 162 -14.22 14.68 41.05
C ARG A 162 -12.97 14.21 41.82
N GLU A 163 -13.16 13.40 42.85
CA GLU A 163 -12.06 12.72 43.52
C GLU A 163 -11.50 11.60 42.62
N TRP A 164 -10.18 11.54 42.49
CA TRP A 164 -9.47 10.56 41.67
C TRP A 164 -8.46 9.81 42.52
N SER A 165 -8.35 8.50 42.30
CA SER A 165 -7.13 7.78 42.69
C SER A 165 -5.97 8.26 41.81
N GLU A 166 -4.73 8.18 42.31
CA GLU A 166 -3.56 8.57 41.53
C GLU A 166 -3.45 7.77 40.24
N ALA A 167 -3.71 6.45 40.32
CA ALA A 167 -3.67 5.55 39.16
C ALA A 167 -4.74 5.90 38.12
N ASP A 168 -5.99 6.18 38.53
CA ASP A 168 -7.06 6.52 37.60
C ASP A 168 -6.87 7.92 36.99
N ALA A 169 -6.31 8.87 37.75
CA ALA A 169 -5.98 10.20 37.23
C ALA A 169 -4.94 10.12 36.10
N GLN A 170 -3.88 9.33 36.31
CA GLN A 170 -2.83 9.11 35.30
C GLN A 170 -3.41 8.40 34.07
N ALA A 171 -4.18 7.33 34.28
CA ALA A 171 -4.79 6.56 33.20
C ALA A 171 -5.81 7.38 32.39
N ALA A 172 -6.65 8.19 33.04
CA ALA A 172 -7.61 9.07 32.38
C ALA A 172 -6.91 10.19 31.59
N THR A 173 -5.84 10.77 32.13
CA THR A 173 -5.03 11.75 31.41
C THR A 173 -4.43 11.15 30.14
N HIS A 174 -3.85 9.95 30.26
CA HIS A 174 -3.29 9.24 29.12
C HIS A 174 -4.36 8.89 28.08
N TYR A 175 -5.53 8.40 28.52
CA TYR A 175 -6.68 8.13 27.67
C TYR A 175 -7.08 9.35 26.85
N LEU A 176 -7.31 10.49 27.51
CA LEU A 176 -7.76 11.72 26.85
C LEU A 176 -6.74 12.22 25.81
N ALA A 177 -5.45 12.17 26.14
CA ALA A 177 -4.39 12.57 25.22
C ALA A 177 -4.33 11.66 23.97
N VAL A 178 -4.40 10.33 24.16
CA VAL A 178 -4.44 9.37 23.05
C VAL A 178 -5.71 9.53 22.22
N ARG A 179 -6.87 9.65 22.87
CA ARG A 179 -8.18 9.84 22.22
C ARG A 179 -8.19 11.07 21.33
N LYS A 180 -7.68 12.20 21.81
CA LYS A 180 -7.64 13.45 21.03
C LYS A 180 -6.83 13.29 19.75
N ARG A 181 -5.65 12.65 19.84
CA ARG A 181 -4.83 12.35 18.67
C ARG A 181 -5.50 11.36 17.72
N LEU A 182 -6.06 10.28 18.26
CA LEU A 182 -6.78 9.27 17.50
C LEU A 182 -7.96 9.87 16.72
N LEU A 183 -8.72 10.81 17.30
CA LEU A 183 -9.78 11.52 16.59
C LEU A 183 -9.25 12.37 15.42
N SER A 184 -8.11 13.04 15.59
CA SER A 184 -7.44 13.79 14.52
C SER A 184 -7.00 12.87 13.37
N ASP A 185 -6.37 11.74 13.72
CA ASP A 185 -5.85 10.77 12.76
C ASP A 185 -6.99 10.07 12.01
N ARG A 186 -8.08 9.69 12.72
CA ARG A 186 -9.31 9.16 12.09
C ARG A 186 -9.95 10.17 11.14
N ALA A 187 -9.97 11.45 11.50
CA ALA A 187 -10.46 12.49 10.59
C ALA A 187 -9.58 12.65 9.34
N ALA A 188 -8.26 12.41 9.46
CA ALA A 188 -7.36 12.40 8.29
C ALA A 188 -7.65 11.20 7.38
N VAL A 189 -7.81 10.00 7.94
CA VAL A 189 -8.22 8.79 7.23
C VAL A 189 -9.53 9.02 6.46
N GLU A 190 -10.54 9.62 7.10
CA GLU A 190 -11.83 9.89 6.45
C GLU A 190 -11.71 10.88 5.28
N ARG A 191 -10.83 11.88 5.39
CA ARG A 191 -10.53 12.81 4.28
C ARG A 191 -9.87 12.08 3.11
N GLU A 192 -8.92 11.19 3.39
CA GLU A 192 -8.25 10.37 2.36
C GLU A 192 -9.23 9.40 1.70
N ARG A 193 -10.10 8.75 2.48
CA ARG A 193 -11.20 7.90 2.01
C ARG A 193 -12.11 8.66 1.05
N THR A 194 -12.57 9.85 1.46
CA THR A 194 -13.42 10.71 0.64
C THR A 194 -12.71 11.15 -0.65
N ALA A 195 -11.41 11.48 -0.57
CA ALA A 195 -10.63 11.86 -1.74
C ALA A 195 -10.43 10.69 -2.71
N ALA A 196 -10.20 9.47 -2.20
CA ALA A 196 -10.09 8.26 -3.00
C ALA A 196 -11.41 7.93 -3.70
N LEU A 197 -12.55 8.00 -2.98
CA LEU A 197 -13.88 7.81 -3.57
C LEU A 197 -14.15 8.81 -4.69
N ARG A 198 -13.80 10.10 -4.50
CA ARG A 198 -13.94 11.12 -5.55
C ARG A 198 -13.11 10.80 -6.79
N LYS A 199 -11.88 10.29 -6.63
CA LYS A 199 -11.02 9.86 -7.75
C LYS A 199 -11.60 8.66 -8.49
N LEU A 200 -12.17 7.70 -7.76
CA LEU A 200 -12.82 6.52 -8.33
C LEU A 200 -14.14 6.87 -9.06
N SER A 201 -14.87 7.88 -8.59
CA SER A 201 -16.09 8.37 -9.24
C SER A 201 -15.83 9.35 -10.39
N ALA A 202 -14.59 9.81 -10.58
CA ALA A 202 -14.26 10.75 -11.64
C ALA A 202 -14.30 10.04 -13.01
N PRO A 203 -14.87 10.67 -14.05
CA PRO A 203 -14.81 10.11 -15.40
C PRO A 203 -13.34 9.95 -15.84
N PRO A 204 -13.01 8.92 -16.63
CA PRO A 204 -11.65 8.72 -17.10
C PRO A 204 -11.17 9.99 -17.83
N PRO A 205 -9.91 10.40 -17.65
CA PRO A 205 -9.38 11.56 -18.36
C PRO A 205 -9.54 11.32 -19.86
N SER A 206 -10.06 12.33 -20.56
CA SER A 206 -10.18 12.33 -22.02
C SER A 206 -8.84 11.93 -22.62
N GLY A 207 -8.85 11.08 -23.64
CA GLY A 207 -7.66 10.85 -24.46
C GLY A 207 -7.10 12.18 -24.98
N PRO A 208 -5.80 12.23 -25.33
CA PRO A 208 -5.24 13.42 -25.96
C PRO A 208 -6.14 13.82 -27.14
N ALA A 209 -6.53 15.09 -27.19
CA ALA A 209 -7.26 15.62 -28.34
C ALA A 209 -6.44 15.31 -29.60
N GLU A 210 -7.08 14.72 -30.60
CA GLU A 210 -6.48 14.55 -31.93
C GLU A 210 -6.37 15.95 -32.55
N ASP A 211 -5.18 16.54 -32.47
CA ASP A 211 -4.75 17.66 -33.31
C ASP A 211 -3.87 17.14 -34.46
#